data_AF-A0A1Y5RI66-F1
#
_entry.id   AF-A0A1Y5RI66-F1
#
_cell.length_a   1.000
_cell.length_b   1.000
_cell.length_c   1.000
_cell.angle_alpha   90.00
_cell.angle_beta   90.00
_cell.angle_gamma   90.00
#
_symmetry.space_group_name_H-M   'P 1'
#
loop_
_entity.id
_entity.type
_entity.pdbx_description
1 polymer ?
#
loop_
_entity_poly.entity_id
_entity_poly.type
_entity_poly.pdbx_seq_one_letter_code
_entity_poly.pdbx_strand_id
1 'polypeptide(L)'
;MITCHVTYKIHPAKTADFEVYARAWIPLVERFGGKHHGYFLPHEGPNDLAFAAFSFPSLAAYEVYRTESAADPDCNAVYDFAVRTKCILRYDRHFLRPVLDGDLLGIREHQA
;
A
#
# COMPACT_ATOMS: atom_id res chain seq x y z
N MET A 1 11.57 -7.35 -8.83
CA MET A 1 10.40 -6.58 -8.36
C MET A 1 9.86 -7.21 -7.09
N ILE A 2 9.50 -6.38 -6.11
CA ILE A 2 8.83 -6.79 -4.87
C ILE A 2 7.53 -6.00 -4.73
N THR A 3 6.56 -6.54 -4.00
CA THR A 3 5.35 -5.82 -3.59
C THR A 3 5.31 -5.72 -2.08
N CYS A 4 5.25 -4.50 -1.56
CA CYS A 4 4.89 -4.27 -0.17
C CYS A 4 3.36 -4.32 -0.08
N HIS A 5 2.85 -5.31 0.64
CA HIS A 5 1.44 -5.42 0.99
C HIS A 5 1.26 -4.93 2.42
N VAL A 6 0.40 -3.94 2.61
CA VAL A 6 0.10 -3.36 3.92
C VAL A 6 -1.31 -3.73 4.31
N THR A 7 -1.46 -4.35 5.46
CA THR A 7 -2.75 -4.59 6.10
C THR A 7 -2.93 -3.57 7.21
N TYR A 8 -4.06 -2.88 7.22
CA TYR A 8 -4.40 -1.88 8.22
C TYR A 8 -5.60 -2.36 9.05
N LYS A 9 -5.49 -2.24 10.37
CA LYS A 9 -6.66 -2.11 11.24
C LYS A 9 -6.93 -0.63 11.43
N ILE A 10 -8.05 -0.15 10.94
CA ILE A 10 -8.45 1.26 10.99
C ILE A 10 -9.53 1.48 12.05
N HIS A 11 -9.71 2.71 12.49
CA HIS A 11 -10.82 3.04 13.38
C HIS A 11 -12.14 3.11 12.55
N PRO A 12 -13.19 2.31 12.85
CA PRO A 12 -14.39 2.22 12.01
C PRO A 12 -15.11 3.57 11.77
N ALA A 13 -15.17 4.42 12.79
CA ALA A 13 -15.78 5.75 12.68
C ALA A 13 -14.90 6.80 11.95
N LYS A 14 -13.73 6.42 11.44
CA LYS A 14 -12.73 7.31 10.83
C LYS A 14 -12.30 6.84 9.43
N THR A 15 -13.14 6.03 8.77
CA THR A 15 -12.88 5.55 7.41
C THR A 15 -12.72 6.70 6.41
N ALA A 16 -13.48 7.79 6.55
CA ALA A 16 -13.33 8.97 5.71
C ALA A 16 -11.94 9.63 5.85
N ASP A 17 -11.43 9.75 7.08
CA ASP A 17 -10.07 10.25 7.33
C ASP A 17 -9.03 9.29 6.74
N PHE A 18 -9.20 7.98 6.94
CA PHE A 18 -8.31 6.98 6.34
C PHE A 18 -8.30 7.05 4.81
N GLU A 19 -9.43 7.31 4.17
CA GLU A 19 -9.52 7.46 2.72
C GLU A 19 -8.78 8.71 2.22
N VAL A 20 -8.81 9.82 2.96
CA VAL A 20 -7.98 11.01 2.68
C VAL A 20 -6.49 10.65 2.76
N TYR A 21 -6.07 9.95 3.81
CA TYR A 21 -4.71 9.42 3.95
C TYR A 21 -4.31 8.50 2.78
N ALA A 22 -5.18 7.57 2.41
CA ALA A 22 -4.97 6.61 1.34
C ALA A 22 -4.78 7.28 -0.02
N ARG A 23 -5.65 8.24 -0.37
CA ARG A 23 -5.54 9.01 -1.61
C ARG A 23 -4.24 9.79 -1.71
N ALA A 24 -3.74 10.32 -0.60
CA ALA A 24 -2.49 11.08 -0.59
C ALA A 24 -1.26 10.19 -0.87
N TRP A 25 -1.24 8.95 -0.38
CA TRP A 25 -0.10 8.05 -0.58
C TRP A 25 0.08 7.56 -2.02
N ILE A 26 -1.00 7.49 -2.81
CA ILE A 26 -0.94 6.99 -4.19
C ILE A 26 0.08 7.78 -5.03
N PRO A 27 -0.05 9.12 -5.22
CA PRO A 27 0.90 9.89 -5.99
C PRO A 27 2.27 10.01 -5.30
N LEU A 28 2.31 9.97 -3.96
CA LEU A 28 3.57 10.05 -3.22
C LEU A 28 4.45 8.82 -3.50
N VAL A 29 3.91 7.61 -3.43
CA VAL A 29 4.65 6.39 -3.75
C VAL A 29 5.16 6.41 -5.20
N GLU A 30 4.33 6.86 -6.14
CA GLU A 30 4.71 6.96 -7.56
C GLU A 30 5.81 8.00 -7.80
N ARG A 31 5.77 9.12 -7.08
CA ARG A 31 6.81 10.16 -7.14
C ARG A 31 8.21 9.62 -6.78
N PHE A 32 8.29 8.63 -5.89
CA PHE A 32 9.55 7.98 -5.50
C PHE A 32 9.87 6.70 -6.30
N GLY A 33 9.28 6.55 -7.49
CA GLY A 33 9.58 5.44 -8.39
C GLY A 33 8.92 4.10 -8.01
N GLY A 34 7.96 4.12 -7.07
CA GLY A 34 7.08 2.99 -6.82
C GLY A 34 5.96 2.90 -7.85
N LYS A 35 5.29 1.75 -7.91
CA LYS A 35 4.01 1.58 -8.62
C LYS A 35 2.93 1.26 -7.60
N HIS A 36 1.93 2.13 -7.43
CA HIS A 36 0.84 1.89 -6.50
C HIS A 36 -0.24 1.00 -7.14
N HIS A 37 -0.72 -0.03 -6.45
CA HIS A 37 -1.77 -0.95 -6.94
C HIS A 37 -3.15 -0.68 -6.34
N GLY A 38 -3.23 0.32 -5.47
CA GLY A 38 -4.48 0.82 -4.91
C GLY A 38 -4.60 0.58 -3.40
N TYR A 39 -5.58 1.25 -2.82
CA TYR A 39 -6.08 0.98 -1.48
C TYR A 39 -7.46 0.31 -1.59
N PHE A 40 -7.71 -0.65 -0.72
CA PHE A 40 -8.97 -1.37 -0.64
C PHE A 40 -9.55 -1.15 0.76
N LEU A 41 -10.63 -0.37 0.83
CA LEU A 41 -11.28 0.02 2.08
C LEU A 41 -12.46 -0.92 2.39
N PRO A 42 -12.98 -0.90 3.64
CA PRO A 42 -14.18 -1.64 3.98
C PRO A 42 -15.37 -1.30 3.06
N HIS A 43 -16.06 -2.34 2.60
CA HIS A 43 -17.33 -2.21 1.88
C HIS A 43 -18.33 -3.26 2.36
N GLU A 44 -18.12 -4.54 2.04
CA GLU A 44 -18.86 -5.68 2.58
C GLU A 44 -17.89 -6.63 3.29
N GLY A 45 -17.94 -6.67 4.63
CA GLY A 45 -16.99 -7.42 5.46
C GLY A 45 -16.61 -6.67 6.75
N PRO A 46 -15.42 -6.94 7.32
CA PRO A 46 -14.94 -6.22 8.50
C PRO A 46 -14.87 -4.71 8.23
N ASN A 47 -15.51 -3.92 9.09
CA ASN A 47 -15.58 -2.47 8.95
C ASN A 47 -14.31 -1.74 9.41
N ASP A 48 -13.30 -2.49 9.86
CA ASP A 48 -12.04 -1.99 10.41
C ASP A 48 -10.81 -2.51 9.64
N LEU A 49 -10.99 -3.20 8.52
CA LEU A 49 -9.90 -3.81 7.76
C LEU A 49 -9.71 -3.13 6.41
N ALA A 50 -8.51 -2.62 6.15
CA ALA A 50 -8.15 -2.03 4.86
C ALA A 50 -6.79 -2.56 4.37
N PHE A 51 -6.56 -2.47 3.07
CA PHE A 51 -5.34 -2.96 2.43
C PHE A 51 -4.72 -1.93 1.50
N ALA A 52 -3.42 -2.00 1.32
CA ALA A 52 -2.71 -1.34 0.24
C ALA A 52 -1.65 -2.26 -0.35
N ALA A 53 -1.37 -2.11 -1.64
CA ALA A 53 -0.24 -2.78 -2.26
C ALA A 53 0.50 -1.81 -3.18
N PHE A 54 1.82 -1.86 -3.16
CA PHE A 54 2.67 -1.12 -4.09
C PHE A 54 3.98 -1.86 -4.35
N SER A 55 4.53 -1.71 -5.55
CA SER A 55 5.74 -2.40 -5.98
C SER A 55 6.94 -1.48 -6.17
N PHE A 56 8.12 -2.05 -5.91
CA PHE A 56 9.42 -1.47 -6.25
C PHE A 56 10.28 -2.50 -7.00
N PRO A 57 11.30 -2.07 -7.78
CA PRO A 57 12.20 -2.99 -8.50
C PRO A 57 12.90 -4.00 -7.59
N SER A 58 13.27 -3.60 -6.37
CA SER A 58 13.97 -4.43 -5.37
C SER A 58 13.73 -3.92 -3.94
N LEU A 59 14.18 -4.66 -2.93
CA LEU A 59 14.18 -4.19 -1.54
C LEU A 59 15.08 -2.96 -1.36
N ALA A 60 16.23 -2.91 -2.04
CA ALA A 60 17.13 -1.75 -2.00
C ALA A 60 16.44 -0.47 -2.54
N ALA A 61 15.70 -0.56 -3.64
CA ALA A 61 14.93 0.58 -4.16
C ALA A 61 13.85 1.05 -3.16
N TYR A 62 13.20 0.11 -2.46
CA TYR A 62 12.25 0.43 -1.41
C TYR A 62 12.93 1.08 -0.19
N GLU A 63 14.14 0.70 0.18
CA GLU A 63 14.90 1.33 1.27
C GLU A 63 15.30 2.78 0.94
N VAL A 64 15.67 3.05 -0.32
CA VAL A 64 15.91 4.43 -0.81
C VAL A 64 14.62 5.24 -0.67
N TYR A 65 13.50 4.73 -1.17
CA TYR A 65 12.18 5.38 -0.99
C TYR A 65 11.87 5.68 0.48
N ARG A 66 12.11 4.72 1.41
CA ARG A 66 11.87 4.96 2.84
C ARG A 66 12.70 6.09 3.40
N THR A 67 13.95 6.21 2.96
CA THR A 67 14.87 7.26 3.42
C THR A 67 14.44 8.61 2.88
N GLU A 68 14.14 8.70 1.58
CA GLU A 68 13.74 9.94 0.93
C GLU A 68 12.37 10.44 1.41
N SER A 69 11.39 9.54 1.50
CA SER A 69 10.03 9.88 1.99
C SER A 69 10.02 10.33 3.45
N ALA A 70 10.98 9.93 4.28
CA ALA A 70 11.09 10.41 5.65
C ALA A 70 11.56 11.88 5.73
N ALA A 71 12.29 12.35 4.73
CA ALA A 71 12.74 13.75 4.63
C ALA A 71 11.76 14.65 3.87
N ASP A 72 10.74 14.08 3.23
CA ASP A 72 9.81 14.78 2.36
C ASP A 72 8.67 15.47 3.14
N PRO A 73 8.44 16.79 2.93
CA PRO A 73 7.41 17.53 3.66
C PRO A 73 5.98 17.02 3.43
N ASP A 74 5.62 16.59 2.22
CA ASP A 74 4.27 16.10 1.92
C ASP A 74 4.04 14.76 2.61
N CYS A 75 5.04 13.87 2.57
CA CYS A 75 4.97 12.58 3.27
C CYS A 75 4.81 12.77 4.77
N ASN A 76 5.57 13.70 5.36
CA ASN A 76 5.45 14.06 6.77
C ASN A 76 4.07 14.61 7.11
N ALA A 77 3.49 15.48 6.27
CA ALA A 77 2.14 15.99 6.46
C ALA A 77 1.08 14.87 6.46
N VAL A 78 1.25 13.84 5.61
CA VAL A 78 0.36 12.67 5.56
C VAL A 78 0.53 11.77 6.80
N TYR A 79 1.76 11.57 7.29
CA TYR A 79 2.00 10.87 8.55
C TYR A 79 1.36 11.60 9.73
N ASP A 80 1.56 12.91 9.84
CA ASP A 80 0.98 13.74 10.90
C ASP A 80 -0.55 13.74 10.87
N PHE A 81 -1.14 13.73 9.67
CA PHE A 81 -2.58 13.60 9.48
C PHE A 81 -3.11 12.29 10.10
N ALA A 82 -2.46 11.15 9.83
CA ALA A 82 -2.86 9.87 10.41
C ALA A 82 -2.71 9.85 11.94
N VAL A 83 -1.63 10.42 12.47
CA VAL A 83 -1.38 10.51 13.92
C VAL A 83 -2.45 11.37 14.61
N ARG A 84 -2.75 12.55 14.05
CA ARG A 84 -3.73 13.48 14.61
C ARG A 84 -5.16 12.91 14.58
N THR A 85 -5.55 12.31 13.47
CA THR A 85 -6.90 11.74 13.30
C THR A 85 -7.09 10.41 14.00
N LYS A 86 -6.00 9.69 14.29
CA LYS A 86 -5.99 8.33 14.85
C LYS A 86 -6.82 7.36 14.01
N CYS A 87 -6.84 7.56 12.70
CA CYS A 87 -7.61 6.72 11.78
C CYS A 87 -7.00 5.31 11.62
N ILE A 88 -5.72 5.12 11.95
CA ILE A 88 -5.01 3.83 11.92
C ILE A 88 -4.75 3.36 13.35
N LEU A 89 -5.17 2.13 13.67
CA LEU A 89 -4.94 1.48 14.97
C LEU A 89 -3.73 0.55 14.95
N ARG A 90 -3.52 -0.15 13.83
CA ARG A 90 -2.38 -1.05 13.59
C ARG A 90 -2.15 -1.14 12.09
N TYR A 91 -0.90 -1.38 11.70
CA TYR A 91 -0.60 -1.86 10.36
C TYR A 91 0.50 -2.92 10.39
N ASP A 92 0.45 -3.81 9.40
CA ASP A 92 1.44 -4.87 9.15
C ASP A 92 1.94 -4.73 7.72
N ARG A 93 3.24 -4.98 7.48
CA ARG A 93 3.83 -4.95 6.13
C ARG A 93 4.43 -6.31 5.78
N HIS A 94 4.10 -6.81 4.60
CA HIS A 94 4.66 -8.02 4.03
C HIS A 94 5.32 -7.70 2.69
N PHE A 95 6.48 -8.32 2.42
CA PHE A 95 7.18 -8.17 1.15
C PHE A 95 7.04 -9.46 0.35
N LEU A 96 6.37 -9.35 -0.79
CA LEU A 96 5.90 -10.49 -1.57
C LEU A 96 6.51 -10.45 -2.98
N ARG A 97 6.66 -11.63 -3.59
CA ARG A 97 6.93 -11.73 -5.04
C ARG A 97 5.61 -11.56 -5.80
N PRO A 98 5.45 -10.53 -6.63
CA PRO A 98 4.21 -10.33 -7.39
C PRO A 98 4.06 -11.33 -8.55
N VAL A 99 2.80 -11.68 -8.84
CA VAL A 99 2.31 -12.22 -10.11
C VAL A 99 1.12 -11.35 -10.48
N LEU A 100 1.29 -10.44 -11.45
CA LEU A 100 0.29 -9.41 -11.79
C LEU A 100 -0.31 -9.59 -13.17
N ASP A 101 0.32 -10.42 -14.00
CA ASP A 101 -0.12 -10.77 -15.35
C ASP A 101 -0.55 -12.24 -15.35
N GLY A 102 -1.67 -12.54 -16.00
CA GLY A 102 -2.22 -13.89 -16.12
C GLY A 102 -1.85 -14.55 -17.45
N ASP A 103 -1.64 -15.86 -17.43
CA ASP A 103 -1.39 -16.68 -18.62
C ASP A 103 -1.93 -18.11 -18.42
N LEU A 104 -2.48 -18.70 -19.49
CA LEU A 104 -2.98 -20.08 -19.54
C LEU A 104 -2.06 -21.02 -20.32
N LEU A 105 -1.06 -20.52 -21.05
CA LEU A 105 -0.19 -21.34 -21.90
C LEU A 105 0.54 -22.39 -21.08
N GLY A 106 1.11 -22.01 -19.93
CA GLY A 106 1.81 -22.94 -19.04
C GLY A 106 0.95 -24.12 -18.60
N ILE A 107 -0.36 -23.93 -18.35
CA ILE A 107 -1.27 -25.04 -18.01
C ILE A 107 -1.51 -25.95 -19.21
N ARG A 108 -1.73 -25.37 -20.40
CA ARG A 108 -2.01 -26.13 -21.63
C ARG A 108 -0.83 -26.97 -22.09
N GLU A 109 0.40 -26.47 -21.92
CA GLU A 109 1.63 -27.21 -22.23
C GLU A 109 1.83 -28.43 -21.33
N HIS A 110 1.34 -28.40 -20.07
CA HIS A 110 1.45 -29.54 -19.15
C HIS A 110 0.42 -30.64 -19.41
N GLN A 111 -0.58 -30.38 -20.27
CA GLN A 111 -1.66 -31.32 -20.60
C GLN A 111 -1.46 -32.03 -21.94
N ALA A 112 -0.45 -31.63 -22.73
CA ALA A 112 -0.07 -32.24 -24.01
C ALA A 112 1.06 -33.27 -23.83
#